data_AF-A0A7L1TN47-F1
#
_entry.id   AF-A0A7L1TN47-F1
#
_cell.length_a   1.000
_cell.length_b   1.000
_cell.length_c   1.000
_cell.angle_alpha   90.00
_cell.angle_beta   90.00
_cell.angle_gamma   90.00
#
_symmetry.space_group_name_H-M   'P 1'
#
loop_
_entity.id
_entity.type
_entity.pdbx_description
1 polymer ?
#
loop_
_entity_poly.entity_id
_entity_poly.type
_entity_poly.pdbx_seq_one_letter_code
_entity_poly.pdbx_strand_id
1 'polypeptide(L)'
;PDPSPDPGAEGERPEPWNGIRCSLGSERALSKPLDEAFSLWKELLENPGIPAVRSPEQTLSSLQLLAWLYRLQEKPIQALESFLLLRSLCWRLGDNLGMANSLCQITRILLQLECPSQAQVFLEELELCLGEDEGSE
;
A
#
# COMPACT_ATOMS: atom_id res chain seq x y z
N PRO A 1 -13.01 45.35 51.60
CA PRO A 1 -13.91 44.24 51.22
C PRO A 1 -13.71 43.93 49.74
N ASP A 2 -12.78 43.02 49.48
CA ASP A 2 -12.39 42.54 48.15
C ASP A 2 -13.22 41.28 47.86
N PRO A 3 -13.93 41.14 46.71
CA PRO A 3 -14.73 39.96 46.45
C PRO A 3 -13.84 38.81 45.97
N SER A 4 -13.91 37.69 46.71
CA SER A 4 -13.24 36.42 46.41
C SER A 4 -13.58 35.87 45.01
N PRO A 5 -12.64 35.19 44.33
CA PRO A 5 -12.90 34.57 43.04
C PRO A 5 -13.70 33.28 43.19
N ASP A 6 -14.67 33.12 42.29
CA ASP A 6 -15.62 32.01 42.16
C ASP A 6 -14.93 30.71 41.69
N PRO A 7 -14.99 29.58 42.43
CA PRO A 7 -14.39 28.32 42.03
C PRO A 7 -15.44 27.50 41.25
N GLY A 8 -15.68 27.85 39.98
CA GLY A 8 -16.79 27.25 39.23
C GLY A 8 -16.60 27.05 37.73
N ALA A 9 -15.41 27.31 37.17
CA ALA A 9 -15.18 27.16 35.73
C ALA A 9 -14.04 26.17 35.45
N GLU A 10 -14.18 24.94 35.93
CA GLU A 10 -13.42 23.83 35.36
C GLU A 10 -14.05 23.50 34.01
N GLY A 11 -13.52 24.13 32.96
CA GLY A 11 -13.76 23.69 31.60
C GLY A 11 -13.35 22.23 31.49
N GLU A 12 -14.32 21.35 31.25
CA GLU A 12 -14.10 19.92 31.02
C GLU A 12 -13.00 19.77 29.97
N ARG A 13 -11.80 19.41 30.44
CA ARG A 13 -10.69 19.09 29.57
C ARG A 13 -11.16 17.89 28.75
N PRO A 14 -11.21 17.97 27.40
CA PRO A 14 -11.70 16.87 26.60
C PRO A 14 -10.86 15.64 26.94
N GLU A 15 -11.53 14.60 27.44
CA GLU A 15 -10.87 13.35 27.83
C GLU A 15 -10.00 12.86 26.67
N PRO A 16 -8.72 12.51 26.90
CA PRO A 16 -7.77 12.18 25.84
C PRO A 16 -8.27 11.07 24.90
N TRP A 17 -9.16 10.21 25.39
CA TRP A 17 -9.85 9.17 24.64
C TRP A 17 -10.74 9.68 23.50
N ASN A 18 -11.32 10.88 23.62
CA ASN A 18 -12.11 11.49 22.55
C ASN A 18 -11.23 11.95 21.38
N GLY A 19 -10.05 12.49 21.66
CA GLY A 19 -9.09 12.89 20.62
C GLY A 19 -8.63 11.69 19.79
N ILE A 20 -8.27 10.58 20.45
CA ILE A 20 -7.82 9.35 19.78
C ILE A 20 -8.92 8.76 18.90
N ARG A 21 -10.18 8.71 19.37
CA ARG A 21 -11.32 8.21 18.57
C ARG A 21 -11.62 9.08 17.34
N CYS A 22 -11.51 10.40 17.46
CA CYS A 22 -11.68 11.31 16.34
C CYS A 22 -10.57 11.16 15.30
N SER A 23 -9.32 10.99 15.72
CA SER A 23 -8.19 10.75 14.81
C SER A 23 -8.32 9.41 14.09
N LEU A 24 -8.62 8.33 14.81
CA LEU A 24 -8.82 6.99 14.21
C LEU A 24 -10.04 6.93 13.28
N GLY A 25 -11.13 7.63 13.64
CA GLY A 25 -12.32 7.74 12.78
C GLY A 25 -12.03 8.51 11.50
N SER A 26 -11.20 9.56 11.57
CA SER A 26 -10.77 10.36 10.43
C SER A 26 -9.79 9.59 9.52
N GLU A 27 -8.82 8.88 10.09
CA GLU A 27 -7.90 7.99 9.34
C GLU A 27 -8.64 6.85 8.63
N ARG A 28 -9.63 6.25 9.29
CA ARG A 28 -10.48 5.23 8.67
C ARG A 28 -11.32 5.82 7.53
N ALA A 29 -11.86 7.03 7.68
CA ALA A 29 -12.63 7.68 6.62
C ALA A 29 -11.77 8.01 5.39
N LEU A 30 -10.52 8.45 5.60
CA LEU A 30 -9.58 8.77 4.52
C LEU A 30 -9.12 7.54 3.73
N SER A 31 -9.16 6.35 4.34
CA SER A 31 -8.73 5.11 3.68
C SER A 31 -9.83 4.33 2.96
N LYS A 32 -11.11 4.61 3.23
CA LYS A 32 -12.23 3.92 2.56
C LYS A 32 -12.18 3.99 1.04
N PRO A 33 -11.99 5.15 0.40
CA PRO A 33 -11.93 5.21 -1.07
C PRO A 33 -10.76 4.42 -1.64
N LEU A 34 -9.65 4.34 -0.90
CA LEU A 34 -8.47 3.57 -1.28
C LEU A 34 -8.76 2.06 -1.19
N ASP A 35 -9.41 1.62 -0.11
CA ASP A 35 -9.81 0.22 0.09
C ASP A 35 -10.85 -0.24 -0.95
N GLU A 36 -11.78 0.64 -1.33
CA GLU A 36 -12.75 0.39 -2.41
C GLU A 36 -12.05 0.29 -3.77
N ALA A 37 -11.17 1.23 -4.09
CA ALA A 37 -10.38 1.19 -5.34
C ALA A 37 -9.53 -0.08 -5.41
N PHE A 38 -8.93 -0.49 -4.29
CA PHE A 38 -8.14 -1.71 -4.22
C PHE A 38 -8.98 -2.97 -4.46
N SER A 39 -10.19 -3.01 -3.90
CA SER A 39 -11.13 -4.13 -4.12
C SER A 39 -11.51 -4.27 -5.60
N LEU A 40 -11.76 -3.15 -6.28
CA LEU A 40 -12.05 -3.13 -7.72
C LEU A 40 -10.84 -3.61 -8.54
N TRP A 41 -9.62 -3.25 -8.15
CA TRP A 41 -8.41 -3.77 -8.81
C TRP A 41 -8.26 -5.28 -8.64
N LYS A 42 -8.54 -5.82 -7.45
CA LYS A 42 -8.51 -7.27 -7.23
C LYS A 42 -9.50 -7.99 -8.13
N GLU A 43 -10.74 -7.51 -8.19
CA GLU A 43 -11.80 -8.09 -9.04
C GLU A 43 -11.41 -8.03 -10.52
N LEU A 44 -10.93 -6.87 -10.99
CA LEU A 44 -10.54 -6.68 -12.39
C LEU A 44 -9.36 -7.59 -12.78
N LEU A 45 -8.40 -7.77 -11.87
CA LEU A 45 -7.15 -8.51 -12.12
C LEU A 45 -7.21 -9.99 -11.71
N GLU A 46 -8.34 -10.46 -11.17
CA GLU A 46 -8.57 -11.87 -10.80
C GLU A 46 -8.43 -12.79 -12.01
N ASN A 47 -8.86 -12.32 -13.20
CA ASN A 47 -8.67 -13.05 -14.44
C ASN A 47 -7.19 -12.98 -14.88
N PRO A 48 -6.56 -14.11 -15.24
CA PRO A 48 -5.14 -14.17 -15.60
C PRO A 48 -4.80 -13.56 -16.97
N GLY A 49 -5.79 -13.10 -17.74
CA GLY A 49 -5.58 -12.41 -19.02
C GLY A 49 -5.18 -10.94 -18.85
N ILE A 50 -4.71 -10.29 -19.91
CA ILE A 50 -4.48 -8.83 -19.89
C ILE A 50 -5.85 -8.14 -19.77
N PRO A 51 -6.09 -7.32 -18.74
CA PRO A 51 -7.37 -6.65 -18.57
C PRO A 51 -7.62 -5.68 -19.74
N ALA A 52 -8.88 -5.59 -20.19
CA ALA A 52 -9.29 -4.66 -21.24
C ALA A 52 -9.35 -3.22 -20.70
N VAL A 53 -8.18 -2.63 -20.43
CA VAL A 53 -8.03 -1.26 -19.96
C VAL A 53 -7.72 -0.31 -21.11
N ARG A 54 -8.13 0.96 -20.98
CA ARG A 54 -7.87 1.99 -22.00
C ARG A 54 -6.37 2.22 -22.22
N SER A 55 -5.57 2.16 -21.16
CA SER A 55 -4.11 2.30 -21.19
C SER A 55 -3.46 1.41 -20.12
N PRO A 56 -2.54 0.50 -20.51
CA PRO A 56 -1.81 -0.34 -19.56
C PRO A 56 -0.85 0.48 -18.69
N GLU A 57 -0.18 1.48 -19.25
CA GLU A 57 0.75 2.36 -18.52
C GLU A 57 0.06 3.16 -17.41
N GLN A 58 -1.11 3.75 -17.72
CA GLN A 58 -1.89 4.46 -16.71
C GLN A 58 -2.41 3.52 -15.62
N THR A 59 -2.76 2.29 -16.02
CA THR A 59 -3.20 1.25 -15.10
C THR A 59 -2.09 0.89 -14.12
N LEU A 60 -0.88 0.58 -14.62
CA LEU A 60 0.30 0.30 -13.80
C LEU A 60 0.62 1.47 -12.85
N SER A 61 0.64 2.70 -13.38
CA SER A 61 0.90 3.92 -12.60
C SER A 61 -0.11 4.10 -11.47
N SER A 62 -1.40 3.86 -11.75
CA SER A 62 -2.47 4.01 -10.75
C SER A 62 -2.39 2.96 -9.64
N LEU A 63 -2.07 1.71 -9.99
CA LEU A 63 -1.91 0.63 -9.04
C LEU A 63 -0.64 0.81 -8.18
N GLN A 64 0.44 1.29 -8.79
CA GLN A 64 1.67 1.66 -8.08
C GLN A 64 1.41 2.79 -7.08
N LEU A 65 0.68 3.83 -7.47
CA LEU A 65 0.32 4.93 -6.57
C LEU A 65 -0.49 4.42 -5.37
N LEU A 66 -1.46 3.53 -5.60
CA LEU A 66 -2.26 2.89 -4.55
C LEU A 66 -1.37 2.12 -3.56
N ALA A 67 -0.40 1.34 -4.05
CA ALA A 67 0.55 0.62 -3.20
C ALA A 67 1.40 1.58 -2.33
N TRP A 68 1.87 2.68 -2.91
CA TRP A 68 2.61 3.71 -2.17
C TRP A 68 1.77 4.42 -1.13
N LEU A 69 0.51 4.73 -1.43
CA LEU A 69 -0.42 5.33 -0.47
C LEU A 69 -0.63 4.42 0.74
N TYR A 70 -0.77 3.11 0.53
CA TYR A 70 -0.82 2.17 1.65
C TYR A 70 0.45 2.13 2.49
N ARG A 71 1.62 2.25 1.88
CA ARG A 71 2.88 2.36 2.64
C ARG A 71 2.94 3.63 3.47
N LEU A 72 2.51 4.76 2.92
CA LEU A 72 2.47 6.04 3.63
C LEU A 72 1.46 6.03 4.78
N GLN A 73 0.40 5.23 4.68
CA GLN A 73 -0.57 5.00 5.75
C GLN A 73 -0.15 3.90 6.75
N GLU A 74 1.09 3.42 6.67
CA GLU A 74 1.61 2.34 7.53
C GLU A 74 0.72 1.08 7.51
N LYS A 75 0.17 0.76 6.33
CA LYS A 75 -0.63 -0.44 6.05
C LYS A 75 0.19 -1.44 5.23
N PRO A 76 1.18 -2.12 5.83
CA PRO A 76 2.16 -2.92 5.09
C PRO A 76 1.54 -4.12 4.37
N ILE A 77 0.47 -4.71 4.92
CA ILE A 77 -0.21 -5.85 4.30
C ILE A 77 -0.93 -5.43 3.02
N GLN A 78 -1.71 -4.35 3.05
CA GLN A 78 -2.37 -3.83 1.85
C GLN A 78 -1.36 -3.36 0.80
N ALA A 79 -0.26 -2.73 1.22
CA ALA A 79 0.82 -2.36 0.30
C ALA A 79 1.46 -3.59 -0.36
N LEU A 80 1.73 -4.65 0.42
CA LEU A 80 2.28 -5.90 -0.08
C LEU A 80 1.37 -6.54 -1.12
N GLU A 81 0.08 -6.70 -0.81
CA GLU A 81 -0.91 -7.25 -1.75
C GLU A 81 -1.02 -6.38 -3.02
N SER A 82 -0.94 -5.06 -2.89
CA SER A 82 -0.97 -4.14 -4.04
C SER A 82 0.25 -4.31 -4.95
N PHE A 83 1.46 -4.44 -4.38
CA PHE A 83 2.66 -4.74 -5.18
C PHE A 83 2.64 -6.13 -5.79
N LEU A 84 2.00 -7.13 -5.15
CA LEU A 84 1.80 -8.45 -5.75
C LEU A 84 0.88 -8.40 -6.98
N LEU A 85 -0.20 -7.62 -6.92
CA LEU A 85 -1.04 -7.37 -8.09
C LEU A 85 -0.26 -6.64 -9.19
N LEU A 86 0.55 -5.64 -8.82
CA LEU A 86 1.37 -4.89 -9.76
C LEU A 86 2.39 -5.80 -10.46
N ARG A 87 3.13 -6.62 -9.70
CA ARG A 87 4.04 -7.64 -10.24
C ARG A 87 3.33 -8.55 -11.24
N SER A 88 2.16 -9.08 -10.89
CA SER A 88 1.38 -9.97 -11.78
C SER A 88 0.97 -9.27 -13.08
N LEU A 89 0.59 -7.99 -13.01
CA LEU A 89 0.22 -7.24 -14.19
C LEU A 89 1.45 -6.88 -15.05
N CYS A 90 2.57 -6.46 -14.45
CA CYS A 90 3.81 -6.21 -15.17
C CYS A 90 4.29 -7.47 -15.92
N TRP A 91 4.24 -8.64 -15.28
CA TRP A 91 4.56 -9.91 -15.92
C TRP A 91 3.67 -10.20 -17.14
N ARG A 92 2.35 -10.01 -17.00
CA ARG A 92 1.40 -10.18 -18.13
C ARG A 92 1.65 -9.22 -19.29
N LEU A 93 2.18 -8.04 -19.00
CA LEU A 93 2.45 -7.00 -20.00
C LEU A 93 3.88 -7.06 -20.56
N GLY A 94 4.76 -7.92 -20.02
CA GLY A 94 6.17 -7.96 -20.38
C GLY A 94 6.98 -6.75 -19.88
N ASP A 95 6.52 -6.06 -18.83
CA ASP A 95 7.22 -4.93 -18.22
C ASP A 95 8.22 -5.42 -17.16
N ASN A 96 9.43 -5.77 -17.61
CA ASN A 96 10.50 -6.29 -16.74
C ASN A 96 10.93 -5.25 -15.69
N LEU A 97 11.00 -3.96 -16.04
CA LEU A 97 11.40 -2.90 -15.12
C LEU A 97 10.35 -2.70 -14.01
N GLY A 98 9.07 -2.66 -14.39
CA GLY A 98 7.96 -2.57 -13.44
C GLY A 98 7.88 -3.81 -12.55
N MET A 99 8.15 -5.00 -13.10
CA MET A 99 8.21 -6.26 -12.36
C MET A 99 9.35 -6.25 -11.33
N ALA A 100 10.57 -5.90 -11.73
CA ALA A 100 11.73 -5.80 -10.86
C ALA A 100 11.50 -4.79 -9.72
N ASN A 101 10.96 -3.61 -10.03
CA ASN A 101 10.62 -2.61 -9.01
C ASN A 101 9.58 -3.15 -8.01
N SER A 102 8.55 -3.85 -8.49
CA SER A 102 7.52 -4.43 -7.62
C SER A 102 8.10 -5.51 -6.70
N LEU A 103 8.95 -6.39 -7.23
CA LEU A 103 9.65 -7.42 -6.47
C LEU A 103 10.56 -6.82 -5.39
N CYS A 104 11.34 -5.78 -5.72
CA CYS A 104 12.13 -5.02 -4.74
C CYS A 104 11.27 -4.51 -3.58
N GLN A 105 10.09 -3.93 -3.86
CA GLN A 105 9.21 -3.42 -2.81
C GLN A 105 8.59 -4.54 -1.98
N ILE A 106 8.18 -5.65 -2.60
CA ILE A 106 7.65 -6.84 -1.91
C ILE A 106 8.69 -7.37 -0.91
N THR A 107 9.91 -7.61 -1.37
CA THR A 107 11.02 -8.10 -0.54
C THR A 107 11.29 -7.15 0.62
N ARG A 108 11.32 -5.83 0.36
CA ARG A 108 11.52 -4.82 1.41
C ARG A 108 10.42 -4.87 2.48
N ILE A 109 9.15 -4.99 2.08
CA ILE A 109 8.04 -5.06 3.03
C ILE A 109 8.09 -6.36 3.84
N LEU A 110 8.37 -7.50 3.21
CA LEU A 110 8.48 -8.79 3.91
C LEU A 110 9.60 -8.81 4.94
N LEU A 111 10.75 -8.19 4.65
CA LEU A 111 11.82 -8.03 5.62
C LEU A 111 11.41 -7.10 6.78
N GLN A 112 10.66 -6.03 6.50
CA GLN A 112 10.10 -5.15 7.55
C GLN A 112 9.07 -5.88 8.44
N LEU A 113 8.37 -6.87 7.89
CA LEU A 113 7.44 -7.75 8.61
C LEU A 113 8.12 -8.97 9.24
N GLU A 114 9.46 -9.01 9.29
CA GLU A 114 10.24 -10.11 9.86
C GLU A 114 9.92 -11.48 9.23
N CYS A 115 9.62 -11.49 7.92
CA CYS A 115 9.29 -12.67 7.12
C CYS A 115 10.40 -12.99 6.09
N PRO A 116 11.65 -13.27 6.49
CA PRO A 116 12.78 -13.40 5.58
C PRO A 116 12.69 -14.61 4.64
N SER A 117 12.07 -15.71 5.06
CA SER A 117 11.87 -16.89 4.21
C SER A 117 10.97 -16.60 3.01
N GLN A 118 9.93 -15.78 3.20
CA GLN A 118 9.08 -15.33 2.09
C GLN A 118 9.81 -14.30 1.23
N ALA A 119 10.56 -13.38 1.85
CA ALA A 119 11.33 -12.36 1.15
C ALA A 119 12.36 -12.99 0.20
N GLN A 120 12.98 -14.10 0.59
CA GLN A 120 13.94 -14.85 -0.22
C GLN A 120 13.34 -15.31 -1.55
N VAL A 121 12.11 -15.83 -1.55
CA VAL A 121 11.45 -16.30 -2.79
C VAL A 121 11.31 -15.18 -3.83
N PHE A 122 10.95 -13.97 -3.39
CA PHE A 122 10.81 -12.82 -4.30
C PHE A 122 12.16 -12.21 -4.70
N LEU A 123 13.18 -12.35 -3.86
CA LEU A 123 14.54 -11.95 -4.21
C LEU A 123 15.12 -12.85 -5.31
N GLU A 124 14.95 -14.16 -5.19
CA GLU A 124 15.37 -15.13 -6.22
C GLU A 124 14.66 -14.85 -7.56
N GLU A 125 13.37 -14.53 -7.52
CA GLU A 125 12.63 -14.13 -8.73
C GLU A 125 13.12 -12.80 -9.32
N LEU A 126 13.48 -11.82 -8.49
CA LEU A 126 14.05 -10.56 -8.95
C LEU A 126 15.39 -10.79 -9.66
N GLU A 127 16.24 -11.66 -9.11
CA GLU A 127 17.53 -12.01 -9.73
C GLU A 127 17.33 -12.65 -11.10
N LEU A 128 16.35 -13.54 -11.26
CA LEU A 128 15.99 -14.10 -12.56
C LEU A 128 15.49 -13.02 -13.53
N CYS A 129 14.59 -12.14 -13.09
CA CYS A 129 14.04 -11.04 -13.89
C CYS A 129 15.14 -10.08 -14.41
N LEU A 130 16.20 -9.86 -13.62
CA LEU A 130 17.34 -9.03 -14.03
C LEU A 130 18.35 -9.79 -14.88
N GLY A 131 18.54 -11.09 -14.62
CA GLY A 131 19.48 -11.93 -15.38
C GLY A 131 19.01 -12.26 -16.80
N GLU A 132 17.71 -12.23 -17.07
CA GLU A 132 17.15 -12.41 -18.42
C GLU A 132 17.54 -11.27 -19.39
N ASP A 133 17.80 -10.06 -18.88
CA ASP A 133 18.21 -8.89 -19.68
C ASP A 133 19.69 -8.96 -20.12
N GLU A 134 20.56 -9.58 -19.31
CA GLU A 134 22.01 -9.68 -19.55
C GLU A 134 22.40 -10.86 -20.47
N GLY A 135 21.45 -11.77 -20.78
CA GLY A 135 21.70 -12.98 -21.56
C GLY A 135 21.41 -12.89 -23.07
N SER A 136 21.03 -11.70 -23.56
CA SER A 136 20.54 -11.49 -24.93
C SER A 136 21.53 -10.80 -25.89
N GLU A 137 22.82 -10.70 -25.54
CA GLU A 137 23.89 -10.18 -26.43
C GLU A 137 24.61 -11.26 -27.26
#